data_AF-A0A9D7M2X0-F1
#
_entry.id   AF-A0A9D7M2X0-F1
#
_cell.length_a   1.000
_cell.length_b   1.000
_cell.length_c   1.000
_cell.angle_alpha   90.00
_cell.angle_beta   90.00
_cell.angle_gamma   90.00
#
_symmetry.space_group_name_H-M   'P 1'
#
loop_
_entity.id
_entity.type
_entity.pdbx_description
1 polymer ?
#
loop_
_entity_poly.entity_id
_entity_poly.type
_entity_poly.pdbx_seq_one_letter_code
_entity_poly.pdbx_strand_id
1 'polypeptide(L)'
;MPEASIFNLFVNYSYSAMYPFINDFKYNKLSVSRLWFLTLFIIILFQSTSQAQFQTFEWARFGTGSGLEQGELVGTDAGANAYVAGSFEITTDFDPGAGIVNLTPSGGADIFIMKSDAAGNLVWAYKIGGTSTEYISAMAVDPGGNVYMAIGFGGTIDVDPGAGVASFTQPAFANGVVLVKLNINGTFIWAKPIGSGVSKCEHSFNGF
;
A
#
# COMPACT_ATOMS: atom_id res chain seq x y z
N MET A 1 -63.58 -8.01 -39.47
CA MET A 1 -63.68 -9.35 -40.07
C MET A 1 -62.35 -10.05 -39.84
N PRO A 2 -62.28 -11.02 -38.91
CA PRO A 2 -61.06 -11.77 -38.57
C PRO A 2 -61.06 -13.12 -39.32
N GLU A 3 -59.89 -13.73 -39.52
CA GLU A 3 -59.71 -15.17 -39.30
C GLU A 3 -58.23 -15.58 -39.38
N ALA A 4 -57.85 -16.41 -38.40
CA ALA A 4 -56.56 -17.05 -38.22
C ALA A 4 -56.42 -18.26 -39.14
N SER A 5 -55.18 -18.62 -39.54
CA SER A 5 -54.70 -20.02 -39.62
C SER A 5 -53.43 -20.14 -40.49
N ILE A 6 -52.24 -20.17 -39.86
CA ILE A 6 -51.06 -20.85 -40.45
C ILE A 6 -50.31 -21.68 -39.39
N PHE A 7 -51.02 -22.18 -38.37
CA PHE A 7 -50.44 -23.05 -37.33
C PHE A 7 -50.54 -24.55 -37.67
N ASN A 8 -50.63 -24.93 -38.95
CA ASN A 8 -50.83 -26.33 -39.34
C ASN A 8 -50.26 -26.70 -40.73
N LEU A 9 -48.98 -26.39 -40.98
CA LEU A 9 -48.20 -27.06 -42.02
C LEU A 9 -46.78 -27.23 -41.47
N PHE A 10 -46.21 -28.44 -41.55
CA PHE A 10 -44.94 -28.94 -40.96
C PHE A 10 -45.03 -29.78 -39.68
N VAL A 11 -46.18 -30.37 -39.36
CA VAL A 11 -46.18 -31.72 -38.76
C VAL A 11 -46.05 -32.71 -39.93
N ASN A 12 -45.05 -33.60 -39.86
CA ASN A 12 -44.73 -34.71 -40.81
C ASN A 12 -43.61 -34.46 -41.85
N TYR A 13 -42.39 -34.17 -41.38
CA TYR A 13 -41.19 -34.74 -42.00
C TYR A 13 -40.50 -35.70 -41.02
N SER A 14 -40.96 -36.96 -41.09
CA SER A 14 -40.19 -38.20 -40.98
C SER A 14 -39.01 -38.28 -39.98
N TYR A 15 -39.31 -38.88 -38.83
CA TYR A 15 -38.39 -39.58 -37.90
C TYR A 15 -37.68 -40.80 -38.53
N SER A 16 -37.14 -40.70 -39.75
CA SER A 16 -36.63 -41.88 -40.48
C SER A 16 -35.41 -41.57 -41.37
N ALA A 17 -34.35 -40.99 -40.82
CA ALA A 17 -33.06 -40.90 -41.52
C ALA A 17 -31.81 -40.85 -40.63
N MET A 18 -31.83 -41.36 -39.39
CA MET A 18 -30.62 -41.35 -38.55
C MET A 18 -30.39 -42.62 -37.72
N TYR A 19 -30.65 -43.78 -38.32
CA TYR A 19 -30.12 -45.09 -37.90
C TYR A 19 -30.03 -45.94 -39.17
N PRO A 20 -28.84 -46.18 -39.76
CA PRO A 20 -27.91 -47.13 -39.14
C PRO A 20 -26.42 -46.88 -39.49
N PHE A 21 -25.61 -46.40 -38.53
CA PHE A 21 -24.16 -46.64 -38.58
C PHE A 21 -23.48 -46.53 -37.20
N ILE A 22 -24.10 -47.07 -36.16
CA ILE A 22 -23.41 -47.27 -34.89
C ILE A 22 -23.89 -48.62 -34.33
N ASN A 23 -23.39 -49.72 -34.90
CA ASN A 23 -23.62 -51.04 -34.33
C ASN A 23 -22.43 -51.99 -34.55
N ASP A 24 -21.19 -51.48 -34.60
CA ASP A 24 -20.04 -52.39 -34.58
C ASP A 24 -18.78 -51.87 -33.87
N PHE A 25 -18.97 -51.27 -32.70
CA PHE A 25 -17.87 -51.17 -31.74
C PHE A 25 -18.35 -51.72 -30.41
N LYS A 26 -17.83 -52.91 -30.07
CA LYS A 26 -17.87 -53.49 -28.73
C LYS A 26 -17.12 -52.56 -27.76
N TYR A 27 -17.76 -51.49 -27.31
CA TYR A 27 -17.23 -50.65 -26.25
C TYR A 27 -17.45 -51.36 -24.91
N ASN A 28 -16.34 -51.68 -24.26
CA ASN A 28 -16.26 -52.15 -22.88
C ASN A 28 -17.20 -51.33 -21.96
N LYS A 29 -17.86 -52.01 -21.02
CA LYS A 29 -18.82 -51.48 -20.02
C LYS A 29 -18.18 -50.47 -19.04
N LEU A 30 -17.57 -49.40 -19.52
CA LEU A 30 -17.48 -48.17 -18.76
C LEU A 30 -18.80 -47.45 -19.03
N SER A 31 -19.75 -47.61 -18.11
CA SER A 31 -21.04 -46.92 -18.18
C SER A 31 -20.80 -45.44 -18.41
N VAL A 32 -21.62 -44.80 -19.23
CA VAL A 32 -21.53 -43.38 -19.55
C VAL A 32 -21.35 -42.52 -18.29
N SER A 33 -21.89 -42.96 -17.14
CA SER A 33 -21.63 -42.37 -15.82
C SER A 33 -20.15 -42.26 -15.43
N ARG A 34 -19.28 -43.22 -15.77
CA ARG A 34 -17.83 -43.18 -15.52
C ARG A 34 -17.13 -42.11 -16.35
N LEU A 35 -17.62 -41.83 -17.56
CA LEU A 35 -17.11 -40.73 -18.40
C LEU A 35 -17.51 -39.37 -17.85
N TRP A 36 -18.74 -39.24 -17.31
CA TRP A 36 -19.20 -38.03 -16.61
C TRP A 36 -18.39 -37.73 -15.34
N PHE A 37 -18.06 -38.74 -14.53
CA PHE A 37 -17.21 -38.54 -13.36
C PHE A 37 -15.78 -38.16 -13.74
N LEU A 38 -15.21 -38.74 -14.81
CA LEU A 38 -13.87 -38.38 -15.27
C LEU A 38 -13.81 -36.95 -15.83
N THR A 39 -14.83 -36.51 -16.58
CA THR A 39 -14.90 -35.13 -17.08
C THR A 39 -15.08 -34.12 -15.94
N LEU A 40 -15.94 -34.42 -14.96
CA LEU A 40 -16.10 -33.57 -13.77
C LEU A 40 -14.79 -33.46 -12.97
N PHE A 41 -14.05 -34.57 -12.84
CA PHE A 41 -12.77 -34.61 -12.13
C PHE A 41 -11.67 -33.81 -12.86
N ILE A 42 -11.62 -33.85 -14.19
CA ILE A 42 -10.68 -33.05 -15.00
C ILE A 42 -11.00 -31.54 -14.90
N ILE A 43 -12.28 -31.16 -14.85
CA ILE A 43 -12.69 -29.75 -14.67
C ILE A 43 -12.26 -29.22 -13.29
N ILE A 44 -12.35 -30.05 -12.24
CA ILE A 44 -11.90 -29.68 -10.89
C ILE A 44 -10.36 -29.54 -10.84
N LEU A 45 -9.63 -30.39 -11.56
CA LEU A 45 -8.15 -30.30 -11.66
C LEU A 45 -7.68 -29.06 -12.47
N PHE A 46 -8.52 -28.52 -13.35
CA PHE A 46 -8.23 -27.28 -14.08
C PHE A 46 -8.45 -26.01 -13.24
N GLN A 47 -9.23 -26.05 -12.16
CA GLN A 47 -9.45 -24.90 -11.28
C GLN A 47 -8.40 -24.72 -10.19
N SER A 48 -7.48 -25.68 -10.05
CA SER A 48 -6.36 -25.61 -9.10
C SER A 48 -5.08 -25.01 -9.66
N THR A 49 -5.11 -24.37 -10.84
CA THR A 49 -4.01 -23.46 -11.20
C THR A 49 -4.06 -22.28 -10.25
N SER A 50 -3.21 -22.31 -9.23
CA SER A 50 -2.93 -21.19 -8.36
C SER A 50 -2.68 -19.97 -9.23
N GLN A 51 -3.62 -19.03 -9.21
CA GLN A 51 -3.40 -17.69 -9.73
C GLN A 51 -2.33 -17.08 -8.81
N ALA A 52 -1.07 -17.10 -9.25
CA ALA A 52 -0.11 -16.15 -8.73
C ALA A 52 -0.62 -14.78 -9.22
N GLN A 53 -1.42 -14.10 -8.40
CA GLN A 53 -1.80 -12.73 -8.67
C GLN A 53 -0.53 -11.89 -8.53
N PHE A 54 0.16 -11.69 -9.65
CA PHE A 54 1.10 -10.59 -9.75
C PHE A 54 0.28 -9.30 -9.63
N GLN A 55 0.67 -8.45 -8.69
CA GLN A 55 0.12 -7.11 -8.55
C GLN A 55 0.36 -6.36 -9.86
N THR A 56 -0.71 -6.16 -10.64
CA THR A 56 -0.65 -5.25 -11.78
C THR A 56 -0.48 -3.85 -11.21
N PHE A 57 0.71 -3.28 -11.38
CA PHE A 57 0.97 -1.89 -11.07
C PHE A 57 0.09 -1.03 -11.99
N GLU A 58 -1.02 -0.51 -11.47
CA GLU A 58 -1.99 0.24 -12.27
C GLU A 58 -1.57 1.70 -12.48
N TRP A 59 -0.92 2.35 -11.52
CA TRP A 59 -0.39 3.71 -11.68
C TRP A 59 0.51 4.15 -10.50
N ALA A 60 1.34 5.18 -10.72
CA ALA A 60 1.90 6.07 -9.68
C ALA A 60 1.45 7.52 -9.95
N ARG A 61 0.96 8.23 -8.92
CA ARG A 61 0.67 9.66 -8.97
C ARG A 61 1.76 10.38 -8.20
N PHE A 62 2.39 11.35 -8.86
CA PHE A 62 3.40 12.21 -8.27
C PHE A 62 2.72 13.53 -7.85
N GLY A 63 2.85 13.89 -6.58
CA GLY A 63 2.56 15.25 -6.11
C GLY A 63 3.79 16.11 -6.37
N THR A 64 3.78 16.90 -7.45
CA THR A 64 4.91 17.76 -7.80
C THR A 64 4.79 19.11 -7.10
N GLY A 65 5.48 19.29 -5.98
CA GLY A 65 5.98 20.61 -5.58
C GLY A 65 7.15 20.99 -6.51
N SER A 66 7.46 22.28 -6.62
CA SER A 66 8.60 22.74 -7.41
C SER A 66 9.70 23.23 -6.49
N GLY A 67 10.60 22.34 -6.04
CA GLY A 67 11.81 22.75 -5.33
C GLY A 67 12.66 21.58 -4.87
N LEU A 68 13.79 21.34 -5.56
CA LEU A 68 14.91 20.45 -5.18
C LEU A 68 14.59 19.34 -4.14
N GLU A 69 13.69 18.41 -4.48
CA GLU A 69 13.29 17.35 -3.55
C GLU A 69 14.38 16.26 -3.46
N GLN A 70 15.17 16.28 -2.39
CA GLN A 70 16.16 15.24 -2.10
C GLN A 70 15.50 14.11 -1.28
N GLY A 71 15.50 12.88 -1.84
CA GLY A 71 15.25 11.63 -1.12
C GLY A 71 13.78 11.30 -0.85
N GLU A 72 12.99 11.04 -1.88
CA GLU A 72 11.67 10.42 -1.70
C GLU A 72 11.82 8.98 -1.21
N LEU A 73 11.23 8.66 -0.06
CA LEU A 73 11.20 7.30 0.48
C LEU A 73 9.78 6.75 0.38
N VAL A 74 9.66 5.52 -0.13
CA VAL A 74 8.38 4.81 -0.24
C VAL A 74 8.40 3.50 0.53
N GLY A 75 7.32 3.21 1.25
CA GLY A 75 7.08 1.94 1.93
C GLY A 75 5.64 1.47 1.74
N THR A 76 5.37 0.19 2.00
CA THR A 76 4.02 -0.38 1.94
C THR A 76 3.73 -1.23 3.16
N ASP A 77 2.46 -1.29 3.57
CA ASP A 77 1.98 -2.22 4.61
C ASP A 77 1.32 -3.48 4.01
N ALA A 78 0.90 -4.43 4.86
CA ALA A 78 0.25 -5.66 4.42
C ALA A 78 -1.11 -5.44 3.72
N GLY A 79 -1.71 -4.26 3.85
CA GLY A 79 -2.93 -3.84 3.17
C GLY A 79 -2.67 -3.17 1.82
N ALA A 80 -1.42 -3.16 1.34
CA ALA A 80 -0.97 -2.45 0.13
C ALA A 80 -1.21 -0.93 0.20
N ASN A 81 -1.32 -0.35 1.40
CA ASN A 81 -1.31 1.09 1.56
C ASN A 81 0.11 1.60 1.33
N ALA A 82 0.25 2.74 0.65
CA ALA A 82 1.54 3.35 0.39
C ALA A 82 1.85 4.43 1.44
N TYR A 83 3.12 4.51 1.82
CA TYR A 83 3.68 5.51 2.72
C TYR A 83 4.76 6.25 1.96
N VAL A 84 4.67 7.57 1.91
CA VAL A 84 5.64 8.43 1.22
C VAL A 84 6.13 9.49 2.19
N ALA A 85 7.44 9.70 2.23
CA ALA A 85 8.05 10.74 3.03
C ALA A 85 9.17 11.44 2.25
N GLY A 86 9.36 12.72 2.55
CA GLY A 86 10.37 13.59 1.93
C GLY A 86 10.42 14.93 2.64
N SER A 87 11.23 15.86 2.13
CA SER A 87 11.30 17.24 2.64
C SER A 87 10.51 18.21 1.75
N PHE A 88 9.98 19.28 2.33
CA PHE A 88 9.26 20.33 1.61
C PHE A 88 9.52 21.71 2.22
N GLU A 89 9.66 22.74 1.37
CA GLU A 89 10.08 24.09 1.76
C GLU A 89 8.97 25.15 1.69
N ILE A 90 7.85 24.82 1.05
CA ILE A 90 6.73 25.75 0.85
C ILE A 90 5.41 25.07 1.19
N THR A 91 4.41 25.85 1.60
CA THR A 91 3.06 25.32 1.80
C THR A 91 2.60 24.56 0.55
N THR A 92 2.30 23.28 0.73
CA THR A 92 2.01 22.36 -0.37
C THR A 92 0.76 21.56 -0.01
N ASP A 93 -0.07 21.29 -1.02
CA ASP A 93 -1.22 20.41 -0.92
C ASP A 93 -0.78 18.95 -1.07
N PHE A 94 -1.07 18.13 -0.07
CA PHE A 94 -0.73 16.71 -0.03
C PHE A 94 -1.91 15.79 -0.38
N ASP A 95 -3.07 16.33 -0.72
CA ASP A 95 -4.19 15.53 -1.25
C ASP A 95 -4.04 15.33 -2.77
N PRO A 96 -3.83 14.09 -3.27
CA PRO A 96 -3.76 13.81 -4.71
C PRO A 96 -5.15 13.77 -5.39
N GLY A 97 -6.22 13.98 -4.63
CA GLY A 97 -7.61 14.03 -5.06
C GLY A 97 -8.09 15.47 -5.29
N ALA A 98 -9.38 15.69 -5.02
CA ALA A 98 -10.02 17.01 -5.15
C ALA A 98 -10.16 17.75 -3.81
N GLY A 99 -9.77 17.12 -2.70
CA GLY A 99 -9.68 17.77 -1.41
C GLY A 99 -8.43 18.65 -1.32
N ILE A 100 -8.24 19.28 -0.17
CA ILE A 100 -7.07 20.12 0.11
C ILE A 100 -6.54 19.73 1.48
N VAL A 101 -5.30 19.28 1.53
CA VAL A 101 -4.56 18.98 2.76
C VAL A 101 -3.22 19.71 2.71
N ASN A 102 -3.25 21.00 3.08
CA ASN A 102 -2.05 21.81 3.12
C ASN A 102 -1.22 21.53 4.38
N LEU A 103 0.05 21.24 4.17
CA LEU A 103 1.06 21.31 5.23
C LEU A 103 1.92 22.55 5.02
N THR A 104 2.30 23.22 6.11
CA THR A 104 3.15 24.42 6.10
C THR A 104 4.38 24.20 6.97
N PRO A 105 5.61 24.40 6.46
CA PRO A 105 6.83 24.25 7.24
C PRO A 105 6.89 25.27 8.39
N SER A 106 7.56 24.91 9.49
CA SER A 106 7.70 25.76 10.69
C SER A 106 8.93 26.67 10.61
N GLY A 107 9.90 26.32 9.76
CA GLY A 107 11.18 27.00 9.62
C GLY A 107 11.76 26.81 8.23
N GLY A 108 12.82 25.99 8.13
CA GLY A 108 13.43 25.60 6.86
C GLY A 108 12.60 24.56 6.13
N ALA A 109 13.26 23.63 5.41
CA ALA A 109 12.57 22.48 4.87
C ALA A 109 12.15 21.54 6.02
N ASP A 110 10.87 21.24 6.13
CA ASP A 110 10.37 20.26 7.10
C ASP A 110 10.16 18.90 6.41
N ILE A 111 9.99 17.83 7.18
CA ILE A 111 9.62 16.51 6.67
C ILE A 111 8.11 16.43 6.51
N PHE A 112 7.64 15.93 5.38
CA PHE A 112 6.30 15.40 5.26
C PHE A 112 6.33 13.87 5.34
N ILE A 113 5.24 13.31 5.87
CA ILE A 113 4.92 11.90 5.71
C ILE A 113 3.43 11.77 5.40
N MET A 114 3.10 10.99 4.38
CA MET A 114 1.73 10.71 4.02
C MET A 114 1.48 9.22 3.85
N LYS A 115 0.24 8.81 4.13
CA LYS A 115 -0.28 7.50 3.83
C LYS A 115 -1.42 7.61 2.84
N SER A 116 -1.38 6.80 1.79
CA SER A 116 -2.51 6.59 0.88
C SER A 116 -2.99 5.15 0.92
N ASP A 117 -4.27 4.94 0.63
CA ASP A 117 -4.84 3.59 0.53
C ASP A 117 -4.35 2.86 -0.73
N ALA A 118 -4.70 1.59 -0.88
CA ALA A 118 -4.32 0.80 -2.06
C ALA A 118 -4.89 1.34 -3.39
N ALA A 119 -5.91 2.20 -3.34
CA ALA A 119 -6.45 2.92 -4.48
C ALA A 119 -5.82 4.31 -4.66
N GLY A 120 -4.82 4.63 -3.84
CA GLY A 120 -4.06 5.87 -3.85
C GLY A 120 -4.82 7.11 -3.37
N ASN A 121 -5.92 6.95 -2.63
CA ASN A 121 -6.58 8.05 -1.95
C ASN A 121 -5.81 8.39 -0.66
N LEU A 122 -5.71 9.68 -0.33
CA LEU A 122 -5.06 10.10 0.91
C LEU A 122 -5.83 9.58 2.14
N VAL A 123 -5.11 8.93 3.06
CA VAL A 123 -5.64 8.52 4.38
C VAL A 123 -5.26 9.57 5.41
N TRP A 124 -3.99 9.96 5.46
CA TRP A 124 -3.49 11.04 6.31
C TRP A 124 -2.19 11.60 5.74
N ALA A 125 -1.91 12.87 6.05
CA ALA A 125 -0.63 13.52 5.81
C ALA A 125 -0.25 14.32 7.05
N TYR A 126 1.02 14.25 7.42
CA TYR A 126 1.56 14.95 8.58
C TYR A 126 2.90 15.59 8.25
N LYS A 127 3.23 16.59 9.06
CA LYS A 127 4.50 17.27 9.06
C LYS A 127 5.28 16.92 10.32
N ILE A 128 6.59 16.76 10.17
CA ILE A 128 7.55 16.70 11.26
C ILE A 128 8.63 17.74 10.95
N GLY A 129 8.89 18.65 11.88
CA GLY A 129 9.90 19.68 11.64
C GLY A 129 10.05 20.66 12.78
N GLY A 130 10.77 21.75 12.53
CA GLY A 130 11.03 22.72 13.56
C GLY A 130 11.66 24.01 13.08
N THR A 131 12.73 24.40 13.76
CA THR A 131 13.34 25.74 13.61
C THR A 131 14.38 25.81 12.49
N SER A 132 14.77 24.69 11.89
CA SER A 132 15.82 24.61 10.87
C SER A 132 15.36 23.75 9.68
N THR A 133 16.32 23.29 8.88
CA THR A 133 16.06 22.35 7.80
C THR A 133 16.26 20.93 8.33
N GLU A 134 15.26 20.09 8.08
CA GLU A 134 15.26 18.67 8.35
C GLU A 134 15.33 17.84 7.07
N TYR A 135 15.96 16.68 7.14
CA TYR A 135 16.01 15.72 6.03
C TYR A 135 15.74 14.30 6.51
N ILE A 136 14.97 13.54 5.74
CA ILE A 136 14.72 12.14 6.04
C ILE A 136 15.89 11.29 5.51
N SER A 137 16.51 10.53 6.41
CA SER A 137 17.67 9.69 6.08
C SER A 137 17.24 8.27 5.68
N ALA A 138 16.20 7.75 6.32
CA ALA A 138 15.66 6.42 6.05
C ALA A 138 14.23 6.31 6.60
N MET A 139 13.45 5.40 6.01
CA MET A 139 12.10 5.04 6.42
C MET A 139 11.89 3.53 6.24
N ALA A 140 11.22 2.91 7.19
CA ALA A 140 10.73 1.54 7.09
C ALA A 140 9.30 1.46 7.62
N VAL A 141 8.50 0.57 7.04
CA VAL A 141 7.12 0.30 7.47
C VAL A 141 7.03 -1.17 7.81
N ASP A 142 6.53 -1.50 9.00
CA ASP A 142 6.31 -2.90 9.39
C ASP A 142 4.96 -3.43 8.84
N PRO A 143 4.72 -4.76 8.84
CA PRO A 143 3.45 -5.30 8.33
C PRO A 143 2.20 -4.82 9.09
N GLY A 144 2.36 -4.34 10.33
CA GLY A 144 1.30 -3.70 11.11
C GLY A 144 1.11 -2.22 10.76
N GLY A 145 1.87 -1.71 9.79
CA GLY A 145 1.88 -0.35 9.27
C GLY A 145 2.42 0.70 10.23
N ASN A 146 3.19 0.29 11.26
CA ASN A 146 3.96 1.26 12.03
C ASN A 146 5.14 1.74 11.18
N VAL A 147 5.44 3.03 11.29
CA VAL A 147 6.51 3.68 10.53
C VAL A 147 7.69 3.95 11.43
N TYR A 148 8.90 3.66 10.93
CA TYR A 148 10.16 3.96 11.58
C TYR A 148 10.94 4.91 10.66
N MET A 149 11.36 6.07 11.17
CA MET A 149 12.08 7.07 10.40
C MET A 149 13.37 7.44 11.11
N ALA A 150 14.45 7.57 10.34
CA ALA A 150 15.65 8.27 10.78
C ALA A 150 15.63 9.67 10.20
N ILE A 151 15.60 10.68 11.06
CA ILE A 151 15.49 12.09 10.67
C ILE A 151 16.78 12.80 11.08
N GLY A 152 17.40 13.45 10.10
CA GLY A 152 18.48 14.40 10.31
C GLY A 152 17.93 15.78 10.61
N PHE A 153 18.47 16.45 11.63
CA PHE A 153 17.99 17.76 12.06
C PHE A 153 19.11 18.65 12.60
N GLY A 154 18.95 19.95 12.41
CA GLY A 154 19.69 21.01 13.11
C GLY A 154 18.73 21.83 13.97
N GLY A 155 19.24 22.53 14.99
CA GLY A 155 18.38 23.38 15.82
C GLY A 155 17.41 22.57 16.68
N THR A 156 16.18 23.06 16.83
CA THR A 156 15.08 22.34 17.52
C THR A 156 14.12 21.73 16.50
N ILE A 157 13.83 20.44 16.68
CA ILE A 157 12.81 19.67 15.95
C ILE A 157 11.73 19.18 16.93
N ASP A 158 10.47 19.15 16.50
CA ASP A 158 9.43 18.36 17.15
C ASP A 158 9.05 17.17 16.24
N VAL A 159 9.19 15.95 16.76
CA VAL A 159 8.91 14.72 16.00
C VAL A 159 7.57 14.08 16.35
N ASP A 160 6.74 14.74 17.17
CA ASP A 160 5.34 14.39 17.29
C ASP A 160 4.53 15.11 16.20
N PRO A 161 3.97 14.41 15.20
CA PRO A 161 3.13 15.02 14.18
C PRO A 161 1.76 15.49 14.71
N GLY A 162 1.39 15.11 15.93
CA GLY A 162 0.15 15.48 16.59
C GLY A 162 0.24 16.79 17.38
N ALA A 163 -0.66 16.95 18.36
CA ALA A 163 -0.68 18.11 19.26
C ALA A 163 0.24 17.94 20.50
N GLY A 164 0.87 16.78 20.64
CA GLY A 164 1.86 16.52 21.68
C GLY A 164 3.19 17.20 21.37
N VAL A 165 4.16 17.01 22.26
CA VAL A 165 5.51 17.56 22.11
C VAL A 165 6.52 16.45 22.35
N ALA A 166 7.34 16.16 21.34
CA ALA A 166 8.48 15.26 21.42
C ALA A 166 9.72 15.95 20.85
N SER A 167 10.15 17.04 21.49
CA SER A 167 11.21 17.89 20.94
C SER A 167 12.63 17.46 21.26
N PHE A 168 13.53 17.69 20.31
CA PHE A 168 14.98 17.53 20.46
C PHE A 168 15.69 18.80 19.99
N THR A 169 16.72 19.23 20.71
CA THR A 169 17.48 20.44 20.39
C THR A 169 18.97 20.15 20.29
N GLN A 170 19.60 20.65 19.22
CA GLN A 170 21.03 20.71 18.99
C GLN A 170 21.42 22.07 18.39
N PRO A 171 22.71 22.41 18.25
CA PRO A 171 23.11 23.62 17.53
C PRO A 171 22.53 23.66 16.10
N ALA A 172 22.23 24.86 15.59
CA ALA A 172 21.55 25.03 14.30
C ALA A 172 22.25 24.36 13.10
N PHE A 173 23.57 24.21 13.16
CA PHE A 173 24.39 23.60 12.10
C PHE A 173 24.97 22.24 12.50
N ALA A 174 24.45 21.63 13.57
CA ALA A 174 24.82 20.28 13.95
C ALA A 174 24.07 19.24 13.11
N ASN A 175 24.67 18.07 12.92
CA ASN A 175 24.02 16.92 12.29
C ASN A 175 23.42 16.02 13.36
N GLY A 176 22.32 16.47 13.97
CA GLY A 176 21.54 15.63 14.86
C GLY A 176 20.84 14.54 14.07
N VAL A 177 20.69 13.36 14.67
CA VAL A 177 19.86 12.28 14.12
C VAL A 177 18.90 11.81 15.20
N VAL A 178 17.64 11.60 14.84
CA VAL A 178 16.62 11.03 15.72
C VAL A 178 15.90 9.88 15.01
N LEU A 179 15.79 8.75 15.69
CA LEU A 179 14.96 7.63 15.27
C LEU A 179 13.55 7.82 15.85
N VAL A 180 12.55 7.82 14.99
CA VAL A 180 11.15 8.08 15.34
C VAL A 180 10.33 6.85 14.99
N LYS A 181 9.37 6.51 15.85
CA LYS A 181 8.33 5.52 15.55
C LYS A 181 6.95 6.15 15.61
N LEU A 182 6.18 5.97 14.54
CA LEU A 182 4.75 6.29 14.45
C LEU A 182 3.93 5.00 14.33
N ASN A 183 2.67 5.02 14.75
CA ASN A 183 1.76 3.90 14.50
C ASN A 183 1.08 3.98 13.11
N ILE A 184 0.22 3.00 12.83
CA ILE A 184 -0.59 2.91 11.58
C ILE A 184 -1.37 4.18 11.22
N ASN A 185 -1.77 4.97 12.22
CA ASN A 185 -2.54 6.19 12.06
C ASN A 185 -1.63 7.44 12.00
N GLY A 186 -0.32 7.27 11.89
CA GLY A 186 0.66 8.36 11.90
C GLY A 186 0.84 9.03 13.27
N THR A 187 0.25 8.49 14.34
CA THR A 187 0.43 9.07 15.69
C THR A 187 1.74 8.64 16.32
N PHE A 188 2.36 9.54 17.08
CA PHE A 188 3.63 9.32 17.76
C PHE A 188 3.60 8.16 18.76
N ILE A 189 4.63 7.31 18.74
CA ILE A 189 4.84 6.27 19.77
C ILE A 189 6.08 6.60 20.61
N TRP A 190 7.24 6.75 19.99
CA TRP A 190 8.49 7.09 20.68
C TRP A 190 9.52 7.70 19.73
N ALA A 191 10.49 8.41 20.29
CA ALA A 191 11.68 8.86 19.58
C ALA A 191 12.95 8.67 20.40
N LYS A 192 14.07 8.45 19.73
CA LYS A 192 15.39 8.22 20.33
C LYS A 192 16.47 8.97 19.54
N PRO A 193 17.18 9.94 20.14
CA PRO A 193 18.29 10.61 19.46
C PRO A 193 19.45 9.62 19.28
N ILE A 194 20.13 9.69 18.14
CA ILE A 194 21.31 8.89 17.79
C ILE A 194 22.50 9.84 17.69
N GLY A 195 23.64 9.45 18.28
CA GLY A 195 24.89 10.18 18.11
C GLY A 195 24.99 11.51 18.86
N SER A 196 23.95 11.93 19.62
CA SER A 196 24.08 13.02 20.59
C SER A 196 25.00 12.56 21.72
N GLY A 197 26.26 12.98 21.66
CA GLY A 197 27.37 12.58 22.53
C GLY A 197 27.24 12.89 24.03
N VAL A 198 26.03 13.06 24.58
CA VAL A 198 25.78 12.94 26.02
C VAL A 198 25.36 11.50 26.35
N SER A 199 26.21 10.55 25.93
CA SER A 199 26.34 9.31 26.70
C SER A 199 27.06 9.68 27.98
N LYS A 200 26.32 10.13 28.99
CA LYS A 200 26.80 9.95 30.35
C LYS A 200 26.78 8.45 30.60
N CYS A 201 27.87 7.76 30.29
CA CYS A 201 28.22 6.57 31.05
C CYS A 201 28.50 7.04 32.48
N GLU A 202 27.47 7.18 33.31
CA GLU A 202 27.68 7.26 34.76
C GLU A 202 28.15 5.88 35.21
N HIS A 203 29.45 5.63 35.06
CA HIS A 203 30.12 4.60 35.84
C HIS A 203 30.14 5.13 37.28
N SER A 204 29.13 4.76 38.08
CA SER A 204 29.21 4.97 39.53
C SER A 204 30.30 4.05 40.07
N PHE A 205 31.51 4.56 40.23
CA PHE A 205 32.47 3.94 41.14
C PHE A 205 31.96 4.16 42.56
N ASN A 206 31.18 3.20 43.07
CA ASN A 206 30.95 3.08 44.50
C ASN A 206 32.26 2.57 45.11
N GLY A 207 33.16 3.49 45.41
CA GLY A 207 34.29 3.22 46.28
C GLY A 207 33.81 3.11 47.72
N PHE A 208 33.99 1.93 48.30
CA PHE A 208 34.33 1.71 49.71
C PHE A 208 35.33 0.56 49.77
#